data_AF-A0A4P5S6H8-F1
#
_entry.id   AF-A0A4P5S6H8-F1
#
_cell.length_a   1.000
_cell.length_b   1.000
_cell.length_c   1.000
_cell.angle_alpha   90.00
_cell.angle_beta   90.00
_cell.angle_gamma   90.00
#
_symmetry.space_group_name_H-M   'P 1'
#
loop_
_entity.id
_entity.type
_entity.pdbx_description
1 polymer ?
#
loop_
_entity_poly.entity_id
_entity_poly.type
_entity_poly.pdbx_seq_one_letter_code
_entity_poly.pdbx_strand_id
1 'polypeptide(L)'
;MNLVSIPAWLIFAGFGVALSVIDFREHRLPNKLVASAAGTGLIALAASAILGDDLAGLLRAVSGALIVFIALLLLALIAPTGLGMGDVKLGVVTGLYLGWLGWSWLFWGTFIGFSLGAIWAVGLVLLKKAHRSSAVAFGPFLILGVVVSALLAI
;
A
#
# COMPACT_ATOMS: atom_id res chain seq x y z
N MET A 1 1.75 17.46 -2.72
CA MET A 1 1.11 16.73 -3.85
C MET A 1 0.96 17.70 -5.02
N ASN A 2 1.21 17.32 -6.29
CA ASN A 2 1.17 18.28 -7.42
C ASN A 2 -0.09 18.09 -8.26
N LEU A 3 -0.60 19.16 -8.89
CA LEU A 3 -1.84 19.12 -9.69
C LEU A 3 -1.79 18.04 -10.79
N VAL A 4 -0.62 17.85 -11.39
CA VAL A 4 -0.39 16.89 -12.49
C VAL A 4 -0.57 15.44 -12.03
N SER A 5 -0.32 15.12 -10.75
CA SER A 5 -0.44 13.75 -10.23
C SER A 5 -1.82 13.39 -9.67
N ILE A 6 -2.78 14.32 -9.66
CA ILE A 6 -4.17 14.06 -9.23
C ILE A 6 -4.80 12.84 -9.91
N PRO A 7 -4.65 12.62 -11.24
CA PRO A 7 -5.21 11.44 -11.90
C PRO A 7 -4.69 10.13 -11.30
N ALA A 8 -3.40 10.07 -10.93
CA ALA A 8 -2.82 8.89 -10.27
C ALA A 8 -3.50 8.65 -8.90
N TRP A 9 -3.72 9.70 -8.11
CA TRP A 9 -4.40 9.58 -6.82
C TRP A 9 -5.86 9.14 -6.92
N LEU A 10 -6.58 9.55 -7.98
CA LEU A 10 -7.93 9.08 -8.25
C LEU A 10 -7.94 7.59 -8.64
N ILE A 11 -6.98 7.14 -9.45
CA ILE A 11 -6.78 5.73 -9.78
C ILE A 11 -6.51 4.94 -8.49
N PHE A 12 -5.60 5.43 -7.64
CA PHE A 12 -5.32 4.81 -6.35
C PHE A 12 -6.57 4.72 -5.48
N ALA A 13 -7.36 5.78 -5.37
CA ALA A 13 -8.58 5.78 -4.57
C ALA A 13 -9.58 4.73 -5.08
N GLY A 14 -9.80 4.65 -6.39
CA GLY A 14 -10.70 3.66 -6.99
C GLY A 14 -10.27 2.21 -6.72
N PHE A 15 -9.02 1.88 -7.02
CA PHE A 15 -8.48 0.54 -6.75
C PHE A 15 -8.38 0.27 -5.25
N GLY A 16 -7.99 1.26 -4.45
CA GLY A 16 -7.82 1.15 -3.01
C GLY A 16 -9.14 0.83 -2.31
N VAL A 17 -10.23 1.48 -2.69
CA VAL A 17 -11.57 1.15 -2.17
C VAL A 17 -11.96 -0.27 -2.57
N ALA A 18 -11.82 -0.64 -3.84
CA ALA A 18 -12.17 -1.97 -4.32
C ALA A 18 -11.37 -3.08 -3.61
N LEU A 19 -10.04 -2.92 -3.52
CA LEU A 19 -9.14 -3.86 -2.86
C LEU A 19 -9.42 -3.94 -1.36
N SER A 20 -9.71 -2.81 -0.69
CA SER A 20 -10.05 -2.81 0.74
C SER A 20 -11.36 -3.56 1.02
N VAL A 21 -12.38 -3.36 0.17
CA VAL A 21 -13.67 -4.05 0.31
C VAL A 21 -13.52 -5.55 0.07
N ILE A 22 -12.79 -5.96 -0.97
CA ILE A 22 -12.55 -7.38 -1.26
C ILE A 22 -11.74 -8.02 -0.14
N ASP A 23 -10.68 -7.38 0.33
CA ASP A 23 -9.83 -7.93 1.39
C ASP A 23 -10.59 -8.06 2.71
N PHE A 24 -11.42 -7.07 3.07
CA PHE A 24 -12.23 -7.13 4.29
C PHE A 24 -13.29 -8.25 4.23
N ARG A 25 -13.87 -8.52 3.05
CA ARG A 25 -14.94 -9.52 2.90
C ARG A 25 -14.42 -10.93 2.69
N GLU A 26 -13.33 -11.07 1.94
CA GLU A 26 -12.85 -12.36 1.44
C GLU A 26 -11.48 -12.75 1.99
N HIS A 27 -10.80 -11.86 2.73
CA HIS A 27 -9.42 -12.05 3.20
C HIS A 27 -8.47 -12.42 2.05
N ARG A 28 -8.70 -11.81 0.88
CA ARG A 28 -7.99 -12.11 -0.37
C ARG A 28 -7.78 -10.82 -1.16
N LEU A 29 -6.60 -10.71 -1.75
CA LEU A 29 -6.27 -9.64 -2.70
C LEU A 29 -6.05 -10.25 -4.10
N PRO A 30 -6.95 -9.99 -5.07
CA PRO A 30 -6.84 -10.58 -6.40
C PRO A 30 -5.59 -10.09 -7.14
N ASN A 31 -4.71 -11.03 -7.53
CA ASN A 31 -3.44 -10.70 -8.20
C ASN A 31 -3.62 -9.80 -9.43
N LYS A 32 -4.65 -10.05 -10.24
CA LYS A 32 -4.94 -9.24 -11.43
C LYS A 32 -5.28 -7.80 -11.05
N LEU A 33 -6.06 -7.60 -9.99
CA LEU A 33 -6.49 -6.27 -9.56
C LEU A 33 -5.33 -5.49 -8.95
N VAL A 34 -4.49 -6.14 -8.13
CA VAL A 34 -3.27 -5.52 -7.58
C VAL A 34 -2.29 -5.17 -8.69
N ALA A 35 -2.08 -6.06 -9.66
CA ALA A 35 -1.22 -5.79 -10.82
C ALA A 35 -1.75 -4.64 -11.69
N SER A 36 -3.07 -4.58 -11.91
CA SER A 36 -3.71 -3.45 -12.60
C SER A 36 -3.54 -2.15 -11.84
N ALA A 37 -3.70 -2.14 -10.51
CA ALA A 37 -3.48 -0.97 -9.68
C ALA A 37 -2.02 -0.47 -9.75
N ALA A 38 -1.05 -1.39 -9.66
CA ALA A 38 0.37 -1.08 -9.78
C ALA A 38 0.72 -0.54 -11.18
N GLY A 39 0.27 -1.21 -12.23
CA GLY A 39 0.57 -0.84 -13.62
C GLY A 39 -0.05 0.49 -14.02
N THR A 40 -1.34 0.68 -13.74
CA THR A 40 -2.02 1.96 -14.05
C THR A 40 -1.48 3.11 -13.21
N GLY A 41 -1.17 2.86 -11.93
CA GLY A 41 -0.51 3.85 -11.07
C GLY A 41 0.87 4.25 -11.59
N LEU A 42 1.70 3.28 -11.99
CA LEU A 42 3.02 3.56 -12.56
C LEU A 42 2.92 4.37 -13.84
N ILE A 43 2.01 4.01 -14.75
CA ILE A 43 1.79 4.75 -15.99
C ILE A 43 1.36 6.20 -15.69
N ALA A 44 0.42 6.39 -14.76
CA ALA A 44 -0.07 7.71 -14.39
C ALA A 44 1.01 8.58 -13.73
N LEU A 45 1.83 8.00 -12.84
CA LEU A 45 2.95 8.71 -12.20
C LEU A 45 4.09 8.99 -13.19
N ALA A 46 4.35 8.09 -14.15
CA ALA A 46 5.32 8.33 -15.21
C ALA A 46 4.87 9.47 -16.12
N ALA A 47 3.60 9.50 -16.52
CA ALA A 47 3.02 10.62 -17.25
C ALA A 47 3.13 11.93 -16.45
N SER A 48 2.89 11.87 -15.13
CA SER A 48 3.03 13.03 -14.24
C SER A 48 4.46 13.53 -14.15
N ALA A 49 5.44 12.62 -14.11
CA ALA A 49 6.86 12.95 -14.08
C ALA A 49 7.31 13.63 -15.38
N ILE A 50 6.82 13.17 -16.53
CA ILE A 50 7.15 13.77 -17.83
C ILE A 50 6.54 15.17 -17.95
N LEU A 51 5.28 15.34 -17.55
CA LEU A 51 4.57 16.61 -17.64
C LEU A 51 5.04 17.64 -16.60
N GLY A 52 5.50 17.19 -15.44
CA GLY A 52 5.95 18.04 -14.32
C GLY A 52 7.47 18.14 -14.16
N ASP A 53 8.25 17.56 -15.08
CA ASP A 53 9.72 17.47 -15.03
C ASP A 53 10.28 16.90 -13.71
N ASP A 54 9.61 15.90 -13.13
CA ASP A 54 9.98 15.26 -11.85
C ASP A 54 10.37 13.79 -12.03
N LEU A 55 11.41 13.54 -12.81
CA LEU A 55 11.95 12.18 -12.99
C LEU A 55 12.50 11.61 -11.67
N ALA A 56 13.01 12.47 -10.79
CA ALA A 56 13.47 12.08 -9.45
C ALA A 56 12.30 11.54 -8.59
N GLY A 57 11.10 12.12 -8.71
CA GLY A 57 9.87 11.60 -8.11
C GLY A 57 9.51 10.20 -8.61
N LEU A 58 9.61 9.96 -9.93
CA LEU A 58 9.35 8.64 -10.49
C LEU A 58 10.35 7.59 -10.00
N LEU A 59 11.64 7.93 -9.95
CA LEU A 59 12.67 7.03 -9.43
C LEU A 59 12.41 6.70 -7.95
N ARG A 60 12.08 7.71 -7.13
CA ARG A 60 11.69 7.50 -5.73
C ARG A 60 10.46 6.62 -5.60
N ALA A 61 9.45 6.78 -6.47
CA ALA A 61 8.26 5.94 -6.49
C ALA A 61 8.61 4.46 -6.78
N VAL A 62 9.38 4.20 -7.83
CA VAL A 62 9.80 2.83 -8.18
C VAL A 62 10.69 2.21 -7.10
N SER A 63 11.63 2.98 -6.54
CA SER A 63 12.44 2.54 -5.40
C SER A 63 11.59 2.26 -4.16
N GLY A 64 10.61 3.11 -3.87
CA GLY A 64 9.67 2.94 -2.76
C GLY A 64 8.83 1.67 -2.90
N ALA A 65 8.33 1.40 -4.11
CA ALA A 65 7.62 0.16 -4.42
C ALA A 65 8.48 -1.08 -4.15
N LEU A 66 9.75 -1.05 -4.59
CA LEU A 66 10.69 -2.15 -4.38
C LEU A 66 11.04 -2.33 -2.89
N ILE A 67 11.31 -1.25 -2.17
CA ILE A 67 11.66 -1.27 -0.76
C ILE A 67 10.52 -1.86 0.07
N VAL A 68 9.29 -1.39 -0.13
CA VAL A 68 8.13 -1.89 0.61
C VAL A 68 7.86 -3.34 0.24
N PHE A 69 7.89 -3.70 -1.05
CA PHE A 69 7.72 -5.09 -1.47
C PHE A 69 8.74 -6.03 -0.82
N ILE A 70 10.03 -5.68 -0.84
CA ILE A 70 11.09 -6.50 -0.24
C ILE A 70 10.89 -6.59 1.28
N ALA A 71 10.58 -5.48 1.95
CA ALA A 71 10.34 -5.47 3.39
C ALA A 71 9.16 -6.39 3.77
N LEU A 72 8.04 -6.30 3.03
CA LEU A 72 6.89 -7.17 3.23
C LEU A 72 7.20 -8.64 2.90
N LEU A 73 7.97 -8.89 1.84
CA LEU A 73 8.35 -10.24 1.43
C LEU A 73 9.23 -10.88 2.51
N LEU A 74 10.23 -10.17 3.02
CA LEU A 74 11.06 -10.64 4.12
C LEU A 74 10.22 -10.94 5.36
N LEU A 75 9.28 -10.07 5.70
CA LEU A 75 8.37 -10.30 6.82
C LEU A 75 7.50 -11.55 6.61
N ALA A 76 6.96 -11.75 5.39
CA ALA A 76 6.18 -12.95 5.05
C ALA A 76 7.03 -14.22 5.06
N LEU A 77 8.33 -14.15 4.75
CA LEU A 77 9.23 -15.31 4.81
C LEU A 77 9.64 -15.66 6.25
N ILE A 78 9.82 -14.66 7.13
CA ILE A 78 10.16 -14.85 8.54
C ILE A 78 8.93 -15.28 9.35
N ALA A 79 7.75 -14.75 9.01
CA ALA A 79 6.49 -14.99 9.71
C ALA A 79 5.35 -15.38 8.73
N PRO A 80 5.40 -16.58 8.13
CA PRO A 80 4.49 -17.00 7.05
C PRO A 80 3.02 -17.12 7.44
N THR A 81 2.72 -17.23 8.73
CA THR A 81 1.34 -17.24 9.24
C THR A 81 0.79 -15.84 9.54
N GLY A 82 1.64 -14.81 9.56
CA GLY A 82 1.29 -13.46 10.00
C GLY A 82 0.91 -12.50 8.88
N LEU A 83 1.48 -12.67 7.67
CA LEU A 83 1.26 -11.76 6.54
C LEU A 83 0.90 -12.55 5.27
N GLY A 84 -0.19 -12.15 4.60
CA GLY A 84 -0.60 -12.75 3.35
C GLY A 84 0.27 -12.31 2.18
N MET A 85 0.52 -13.22 1.23
CA MET A 85 1.22 -12.86 -0.02
C MET A 85 0.46 -11.81 -0.85
N GLY A 86 -0.85 -11.67 -0.63
CA GLY A 86 -1.64 -10.58 -1.19
C GLY A 86 -1.17 -9.21 -0.71
N ASP A 87 -0.92 -9.06 0.60
CA ASP A 87 -0.45 -7.83 1.23
C ASP A 87 0.95 -7.47 0.74
N VAL A 88 1.82 -8.48 0.58
CA VAL A 88 3.17 -8.30 0.01
C VAL A 88 3.10 -7.63 -1.37
N LYS A 89 2.20 -8.11 -2.24
CA LYS A 89 2.00 -7.53 -3.58
C LYS A 89 1.37 -6.14 -3.51
N LEU A 90 0.45 -5.92 -2.58
CA LEU A 90 -0.12 -4.59 -2.34
C LEU A 90 0.95 -3.59 -1.90
N GLY A 91 2.01 -4.07 -1.24
CA GLY A 91 3.22 -3.29 -0.91
C GLY A 91 3.87 -2.61 -2.11
N VAL A 92 3.78 -3.20 -3.30
CA VAL A 92 4.25 -2.55 -4.54
C VAL A 92 3.43 -1.29 -4.80
N VAL A 93 2.10 -1.39 -4.71
CA VAL A 93 1.19 -0.26 -4.94
C VAL A 93 1.41 0.80 -3.86
N THR A 94 1.42 0.43 -2.58
CA THR A 94 1.58 1.42 -1.50
C THR A 94 2.94 2.10 -1.55
N GLY A 95 4.02 1.34 -1.75
CA GLY A 95 5.37 1.88 -1.90
C GLY A 95 5.52 2.80 -3.11
N LEU A 96 4.81 2.52 -4.21
CA LEU A 96 4.82 3.38 -5.39
C LEU A 96 4.28 4.77 -5.08
N TYR A 97 3.08 4.85 -4.48
CA TYR A 97 2.43 6.13 -4.17
C TYR A 97 3.11 6.87 -3.03
N LEU A 98 3.56 6.17 -1.99
CA LEU A 98 4.29 6.81 -0.89
C LEU A 98 5.69 7.27 -1.31
N GLY A 99 6.38 6.48 -2.15
CA GLY A 99 7.68 6.85 -2.71
C GLY A 99 7.59 8.10 -3.58
N TRP A 100 6.48 8.26 -4.32
CA TRP A 100 6.19 9.49 -5.07
C TRP A 100 6.08 10.71 -4.16
N LEU A 101 5.42 10.58 -2.99
CA LEU A 101 5.34 11.66 -2.01
C LEU A 101 6.71 11.99 -1.39
N GLY A 102 7.56 10.98 -1.22
CA GLY A 102 8.95 11.11 -0.77
C GLY A 102 9.31 10.15 0.36
N TRP A 103 10.59 10.12 0.73
CA TRP A 103 11.14 9.15 1.69
C TRP A 103 10.48 9.19 3.07
N SER A 104 10.18 10.38 3.58
CA SER A 104 9.50 10.54 4.87
C SER A 104 8.09 9.92 4.83
N TRP A 105 7.36 10.11 3.73
CA TRP A 105 6.02 9.55 3.55
C TRP A 105 6.06 8.04 3.29
N LEU A 106 7.08 7.53 2.59
CA LEU A 106 7.35 6.10 2.48
C LEU A 106 7.45 5.45 3.85
N PHE A 107 8.24 6.04 4.74
CA PHE A 107 8.39 5.53 6.10
C PHE A 107 7.08 5.67 6.90
N TRP A 108 6.55 6.90 7.04
CA TRP A 108 5.41 7.17 7.90
C TRP A 108 4.13 6.50 7.41
N GLY A 109 3.86 6.49 6.11
CA GLY A 109 2.66 5.85 5.56
C GLY A 109 2.69 4.34 5.71
N THR A 110 3.84 3.72 5.46
CA THR A 110 4.02 2.28 5.70
C THR A 110 3.90 1.96 7.18
N PHE A 111 4.51 2.77 8.05
CA PHE A 111 4.46 2.61 9.50
C PHE A 111 3.04 2.75 10.07
N ILE A 112 2.28 3.76 9.63
CA ILE A 112 0.89 3.97 10.02
C ILE A 112 0.04 2.78 9.59
N GLY A 113 0.14 2.35 8.33
CA GLY A 113 -0.62 1.23 7.82
C GLY A 113 -0.35 -0.07 8.58
N PHE A 114 0.93 -0.35 8.87
CA PHE A 114 1.31 -1.50 9.67
C PHE A 114 0.84 -1.42 11.11
N SER A 115 0.99 -0.26 11.75
CA SER A 115 0.61 -0.06 13.14
C SER A 115 -0.90 -0.22 13.33
N LEU A 116 -1.71 0.32 12.41
CA LEU A 116 -3.15 0.14 12.43
C LEU A 116 -3.55 -1.33 12.23
N GLY A 117 -2.94 -2.02 11.26
CA GLY A 117 -3.18 -3.45 11.04
C GLY A 117 -2.75 -4.31 12.24
N ALA A 118 -1.62 -3.98 12.86
CA ALA A 118 -1.14 -4.68 14.06
C ALA A 118 -2.06 -4.47 15.26
N ILE A 119 -2.49 -3.22 15.53
CA ILE A 119 -3.45 -2.90 16.59
C ILE A 119 -4.76 -3.67 16.37
N TRP A 120 -5.25 -3.71 15.13
CA TRP A 120 -6.46 -4.46 14.77
C TRP A 120 -6.30 -5.97 15.01
N ALA A 121 -5.20 -6.55 14.52
CA ALA A 121 -4.88 -7.97 14.70
C ALA A 121 -4.79 -8.34 16.19
N VAL A 122 -4.08 -7.55 16.98
CA VAL A 122 -3.95 -7.74 18.43
C VAL A 122 -5.31 -7.61 19.12
N GLY A 123 -6.12 -6.61 18.76
CA GLY A 123 -7.47 -6.43 19.28
C GLY A 123 -8.37 -7.65 19.02
N LEU A 124 -8.33 -8.22 17.81
CA LEU A 124 -9.09 -9.44 17.49
C LEU A 124 -8.66 -10.64 18.34
N VAL A 125 -7.36 -10.80 18.59
CA VAL A 125 -6.84 -11.88 19.45
C VAL A 125 -7.25 -11.66 20.91
N LEU A 126 -7.11 -10.44 21.44
CA LEU A 126 -7.50 -10.10 22.82
C LEU A 126 -9.00 -10.28 23.06
N LEU A 127 -9.83 -9.95 22.07
CA LEU A 127 -11.28 -10.16 22.11
C LEU A 127 -11.68 -11.62 21.81
N LYS A 128 -10.72 -12.53 21.65
CA LYS A 128 -10.93 -13.96 21.31
C LYS A 128 -11.73 -14.17 20.03
N LYS A 129 -11.70 -13.20 19.11
CA LYS A 129 -12.36 -13.26 17.79
C LYS A 129 -11.45 -13.84 16.71
N ALA A 130 -10.16 -13.97 16.98
CA ALA A 130 -9.16 -14.59 16.12
C ALA A 130 -8.15 -15.39 16.94
N HIS A 131 -7.55 -16.41 16.34
CA HIS A 131 -6.40 -17.12 16.91
C HIS A 131 -5.09 -16.50 16.39
N ARG A 132 -3.96 -16.79 17.04
CA ARG A 132 -2.63 -16.32 16.59
C ARG A 132 -2.24 -16.80 15.19
N SER A 133 -2.94 -17.80 14.67
CA SER A 133 -2.75 -18.38 13.34
C SER A 133 -3.82 -17.93 12.32
N SER A 134 -4.75 -17.07 12.73
CA SER A 134 -5.79 -16.56 11.84
C SER A 134 -5.21 -15.53 10.89
N ALA A 135 -5.50 -15.66 9.60
CA ALA A 135 -5.16 -14.65 8.61
C ALA A 135 -5.94 -13.35 8.89
N VAL A 136 -5.23 -12.22 8.94
CA VAL A 136 -5.82 -10.89 9.13
C VAL A 136 -5.72 -10.13 7.82
N ALA A 137 -6.81 -9.44 7.42
CA ALA A 137 -6.84 -8.55 6.27
C ALA A 137 -6.03 -7.28 6.57
N PHE A 138 -4.77 -7.23 6.10
CA PHE A 138 -3.89 -6.07 6.28
C PHE A 138 -4.08 -5.02 5.17
N GLY A 139 -4.65 -5.39 4.03
CA GLY A 139 -4.79 -4.56 2.85
C GLY A 139 -5.46 -3.20 3.11
N PRO A 140 -6.63 -3.14 3.78
CA PRO A 140 -7.30 -1.88 4.10
C PRO A 140 -6.43 -0.92 4.91
N PHE A 141 -5.64 -1.43 5.86
CA PHE A 141 -4.79 -0.61 6.71
C PHE A 141 -3.58 -0.08 5.94
N LEU A 142 -2.98 -0.89 5.08
CA LEU A 142 -1.91 -0.45 4.18
C LEU A 142 -2.39 0.67 3.25
N ILE A 143 -3.59 0.54 2.68
CA ILE A 143 -4.21 1.58 1.83
C ILE A 143 -4.51 2.84 2.65
N LEU A 144 -5.04 2.69 3.86
CA LEU A 144 -5.32 3.80 4.77
C LEU A 144 -4.04 4.59 5.12
N GLY A 145 -2.91 3.91 5.34
CA GLY A 145 -1.62 4.56 5.56
C GLY A 145 -1.19 5.45 4.39
N VAL A 146 -1.45 5.03 3.16
CA VAL A 146 -1.22 5.85 1.95
C VAL A 146 -2.14 7.06 1.92
N VAL A 147 -3.44 6.87 2.17
CA VAL A 147 -4.42 7.98 2.16
C VAL A 147 -4.09 9.02 3.20
N VAL A 148 -3.81 8.61 4.45
CA VAL A 148 -3.44 9.52 5.53
C VAL A 148 -2.17 10.30 5.18
N SER A 149 -1.16 9.63 4.63
CA SER A 149 0.08 10.30 4.21
C SER A 149 -0.14 11.28 3.07
N ALA A 150 -0.97 10.92 2.09
CA ALA A 150 -1.31 11.79 0.98
C ALA A 150 -2.03 13.06 1.44
N LEU A 151 -2.96 12.93 2.40
CA LEU A 151 -3.68 14.06 2.99
C LEU A 151 -2.77 14.99 3.80
N LEU A 152 -1.80 14.44 4.51
CA LEU A 152 -0.82 15.22 5.29
C LEU A 152 0.27 15.86 4.41
N ALA A 153 0.42 15.39 3.16
CA ALA A 153 1.40 15.89 2.18
C ALA A 153 0.84 16.98 1.24
N ILE A 154 -0.37 17.49 1.54
CA ILE A 154 -1.03 18.60 0.82
C ILE A 154 -0.42 19.92 1.27
#